data_AF-A0A2U1JK62-F1
#
_entry.id   AF-A0A2U1JK62-F1
#
_cell.length_a   1.000
_cell.length_b   1.000
_cell.length_c   1.000
_cell.angle_alpha   90.00
_cell.angle_beta   90.00
_cell.angle_gamma   90.00
#
_symmetry.space_group_name_H-M   'P 1'
#
loop_
_entity.id
_entity.type
_entity.pdbx_description
1 polymer ?
#
loop_
_entity_poly.entity_id
_entity_poly.type
_entity_poly.pdbx_seq_one_letter_code
_entity_poly.pdbx_strand_id
1 'polypeptide(L)'
;MTIKNLKIVALALTLIVGITSCSKDDNSTKNENNNGGGSSVTTINLQNSTYTGTAFVTFTDGSTATGNFQSGTMKLPLQGDKIIAGIQPENEDYILLGRKQGETINLNYHNRQLQFRIPINGVIPIGSYAEFQLINTALNNSYKLETNLDFMNLEWTPIGTIGTALNFDGQNHEISNLKISTATIFFTNQCTYTDANGSHTYSNRSYLTGLFASVGSLKNLIIRSGSITAISTYGHNSMTGAFVGWGGYIENCKNYANVNGDEPPHDNFGCSNAYSDYTGGIMGRESSVKNCINYGNITNGCGITTISNEAVRTVSGNNGGTNGNINYGTTSGCP
;
A
#
# COMPACT_ATOMS: atom_id res chain seq x y z
N MET A 1 5.93 -28.83 17.86
CA MET A 1 7.09 -28.38 17.06
C MET A 1 7.00 -26.87 16.97
N THR A 2 7.84 -26.18 17.75
CA THR A 2 7.74 -24.74 18.05
C THR A 2 8.47 -23.94 16.97
N ILE A 3 7.75 -23.16 16.17
CA ILE A 3 8.38 -22.27 15.19
C ILE A 3 8.82 -21.00 15.91
N LYS A 4 10.15 -20.84 15.98
CA LYS A 4 10.83 -19.67 16.54
C LYS A 4 10.70 -18.47 15.61
N ASN A 5 10.42 -17.33 16.22
CA ASN A 5 10.76 -15.95 15.84
C ASN A 5 11.65 -15.81 14.60
N LEU A 6 11.06 -15.43 13.46
CA LEU A 6 11.79 -14.92 12.32
C LEU A 6 11.83 -13.38 12.44
N LYS A 7 12.93 -12.85 13.00
CA LYS A 7 13.24 -11.42 12.93
C LYS A 7 13.77 -11.12 11.51
N ILE A 8 13.02 -10.34 10.74
CA ILE A 8 13.50 -9.79 9.47
C ILE A 8 14.47 -8.66 9.82
N VAL A 9 15.77 -8.95 9.69
CA VAL A 9 16.84 -7.95 9.75
C VAL A 9 16.97 -7.36 8.35
N ALA A 10 16.44 -6.15 8.14
CA ALA A 10 16.76 -5.37 6.96
C ALA A 10 18.19 -4.83 7.11
N LEU A 11 19.12 -5.42 6.38
CA LEU A 11 20.52 -5.00 6.34
C LEU A 11 20.64 -3.77 5.43
N ALA A 12 20.58 -2.56 6.00
CA ALA A 12 20.90 -1.33 5.28
C ALA A 12 22.43 -1.17 5.26
N LEU A 13 23.04 -1.32 4.08
CA LEU A 13 24.46 -1.12 3.85
C LEU A 13 24.74 0.38 3.68
N THR A 14 25.07 1.07 4.77
CA THR A 14 25.41 2.51 4.73
C THR A 14 26.89 2.67 4.40
N LEU A 15 27.20 3.07 3.17
CA LEU A 15 28.54 3.49 2.76
C LEU A 15 28.81 4.90 3.30
N ILE A 16 29.52 5.00 4.43
CA ILE A 16 29.99 6.27 4.99
C ILE A 16 31.21 6.73 4.19
N VAL A 17 31.01 7.63 3.23
CA VAL A 17 32.10 8.40 2.64
C VAL A 17 32.27 9.68 3.46
N GLY A 18 33.25 9.66 4.37
CA GLY A 18 33.66 10.84 5.11
C GLY A 18 34.40 11.81 4.19
N ILE A 19 33.83 13.00 3.99
CA ILE A 19 34.54 14.15 3.45
C ILE A 19 34.67 15.17 4.57
N THR A 20 35.89 15.28 5.10
CA THR A 20 36.32 16.41 5.93
C THR A 20 36.47 17.64 5.03
N SER A 21 35.78 18.72 5.34
CA SER A 21 36.09 20.04 4.77
C SER A 21 36.17 21.07 5.90
N CYS A 22 37.28 21.81 5.86
CA CYS A 22 37.74 22.73 6.87
C CYS A 22 36.86 23.98 7.04
N SER A 23 36.91 24.46 8.28
CA SER A 23 36.48 25.77 8.77
C SER A 23 36.94 26.94 7.89
N LYS A 24 36.05 27.93 7.73
CA LYS A 24 36.42 29.34 7.68
C LYS A 24 35.44 30.13 8.54
N ASP A 25 35.97 30.64 9.65
CA ASP A 25 35.35 31.69 10.45
C ASP A 25 35.29 32.96 9.61
N ASP A 26 34.09 33.51 9.39
CA ASP A 26 33.92 34.91 9.03
C ASP A 26 32.92 35.55 10.00
N ASN A 27 33.50 36.35 10.88
CA ASN A 27 32.83 37.17 11.87
C ASN A 27 32.30 38.42 11.15
N SER A 28 30.97 38.51 10.96
CA SER A 28 30.33 39.73 10.47
C SER A 28 29.02 39.96 11.23
N THR A 29 29.10 40.83 12.23
CA THR A 29 27.98 41.49 12.89
C THR A 29 27.22 42.37 11.88
N LYS A 30 26.01 41.95 11.51
CA LYS A 30 24.94 42.86 11.09
C LYS A 30 23.67 42.58 11.87
N ASN A 31 23.43 43.48 12.79
CA ASN A 31 22.16 43.73 13.45
C ASN A 31 21.26 44.45 12.42
N GLU A 32 20.08 43.92 12.11
CA GLU A 32 18.80 44.63 12.18
C GLU A 32 17.64 43.92 11.47
N ASN A 33 16.51 43.94 12.19
CA ASN A 33 15.12 43.89 11.74
C ASN A 33 14.48 42.53 11.49
N ASN A 34 13.93 42.01 12.60
CA ASN A 34 12.65 41.32 12.71
C ASN A 34 11.70 41.61 11.56
N ASN A 35 11.50 40.59 10.73
CA ASN A 35 10.16 40.29 10.23
C ASN A 35 9.93 38.82 10.55
N GLY A 36 9.00 38.55 11.45
CA GLY A 36 8.65 37.22 11.95
C GLY A 36 8.08 36.34 10.84
N GLY A 37 8.95 35.83 9.98
CA GLY A 37 8.68 34.64 9.18
C GLY A 37 8.71 33.46 10.14
N GLY A 38 7.54 33.11 10.69
CA GLY A 38 7.40 31.88 11.46
C GLY A 38 7.93 30.75 10.60
N SER A 39 9.11 30.24 10.95
CA SER A 39 9.74 29.14 10.22
C SER A 39 8.72 28.02 10.18
N SER A 40 8.28 27.65 8.98
CA SER A 40 7.35 26.55 8.82
C SER A 40 8.00 25.29 9.38
N VAL A 41 7.22 24.52 10.15
CA VAL A 41 7.72 23.32 10.84
C VAL A 41 6.78 22.16 10.56
N THR A 42 7.35 20.98 10.36
CA THR A 42 6.63 19.71 10.52
C THR A 42 6.65 19.39 12.01
N THR A 43 5.49 19.09 12.58
CA THR A 43 5.40 18.60 13.96
C THR A 43 5.19 17.10 13.95
N ILE A 44 6.05 16.35 14.64
CA ILE A 44 5.93 14.90 14.79
C ILE A 44 5.64 14.59 16.26
N ASN A 45 4.50 13.97 16.51
CA ASN A 45 4.00 13.63 17.84
C ASN A 45 3.98 12.11 18.03
N LEU A 46 4.78 11.63 18.98
CA LEU A 46 4.70 10.27 19.52
C LEU A 46 3.68 10.27 20.67
N GLN A 47 2.42 10.07 20.32
CA GLN A 47 1.32 9.94 21.28
C GLN A 47 1.59 8.75 22.21
N ASN A 48 1.26 8.92 23.50
CA ASN A 48 1.52 7.94 24.56
C ASN A 48 3.00 7.60 24.79
N SER A 49 3.90 8.47 24.33
CA SER A 49 5.33 8.42 24.59
C SER A 49 5.78 9.67 25.36
N THR A 50 6.64 9.49 26.35
CA THR A 50 7.39 10.57 26.99
C THR A 50 8.81 10.69 26.44
N TYR A 51 9.09 10.02 25.31
CA TYR A 51 10.42 9.96 24.71
C TYR A 51 11.03 11.35 24.56
N THR A 52 12.25 11.48 25.07
CA THR A 52 13.06 12.69 24.98
C THR A 52 14.44 12.25 24.51
N GLY A 53 14.90 12.79 23.38
CA GLY A 53 16.12 12.32 22.73
C GLY A 53 16.21 12.76 21.28
N THR A 54 17.31 12.40 20.64
CA THR A 54 17.56 12.71 19.23
C THR A 54 16.82 11.73 18.35
N ALA A 55 16.34 12.19 17.20
CA ALA A 55 15.86 11.32 16.13
C ALA A 55 16.47 11.73 14.79
N PHE A 56 16.81 10.72 14.00
CA PHE A 56 17.20 10.88 12.61
C PHE A 56 15.97 10.85 11.73
N VAL A 57 15.85 11.83 10.84
CA VAL A 57 14.79 11.92 9.84
C VAL A 57 15.41 11.68 8.48
N THR A 58 14.83 10.76 7.71
CA THR A 58 15.27 10.47 6.34
C THR A 58 14.19 10.92 5.36
N PHE A 59 14.60 11.58 4.28
CA PHE A 59 13.71 12.00 3.19
C PHE A 59 13.81 11.05 1.99
N THR A 60 12.81 11.07 1.11
CA THR A 60 12.80 10.21 -0.10
C THR A 60 13.90 10.53 -1.11
N ASP A 61 14.50 11.72 -1.04
CA ASP A 61 15.66 12.12 -1.86
C ASP A 61 17.00 11.63 -1.28
N GLY A 62 16.98 10.89 -0.17
CA GLY A 62 18.16 10.37 0.53
C GLY A 62 18.84 11.37 1.46
N SER A 63 18.40 12.63 1.48
CA SER A 63 18.89 13.59 2.48
C SER A 63 18.39 13.24 3.89
N THR A 64 19.10 13.76 4.89
CA THR A 64 18.77 13.52 6.29
C THR A 64 18.70 14.81 7.09
N ALA A 65 17.96 14.75 8.18
CA ALA A 65 17.92 15.79 9.20
C ALA A 65 17.97 15.14 10.59
N THR A 66 18.32 15.94 11.58
CA THR A 66 18.20 15.55 12.99
C THR A 66 17.21 16.48 13.67
N GLY A 67 16.44 15.92 14.60
CA GLY A 67 15.58 16.70 15.47
C GLY A 67 15.59 16.11 16.87
N ASN A 68 15.14 16.90 17.84
CA ASN A 68 15.05 16.48 19.22
C ASN A 68 13.58 16.35 19.61
N PHE A 69 13.22 15.18 20.11
CA PHE A 69 11.96 14.99 20.82
C PHE A 69 12.06 15.58 22.22
N GLN A 70 11.03 16.34 22.60
CA GLN A 70 10.79 16.82 23.95
C GLN A 70 9.41 16.33 24.37
N SER A 71 9.36 15.42 25.35
CA SER A 71 8.11 14.80 25.81
C SER A 71 7.24 14.27 24.66
N GLY A 72 7.86 13.48 23.77
CA GLY A 72 7.18 12.86 22.61
C GLY A 72 6.92 13.80 21.44
N THR A 73 7.26 15.08 21.51
CA THR A 73 7.05 16.04 20.41
C THR A 73 8.37 16.50 19.79
N MET A 74 8.48 16.42 18.46
CA MET A 74 9.60 16.97 17.70
C MET A 74 9.10 18.02 16.70
N LYS A 75 9.80 19.16 16.63
CA LYS A 75 9.59 20.18 15.59
C LYS A 75 10.75 20.13 14.61
N LEU A 76 10.44 19.79 13.37
CA LEU A 76 11.41 19.70 12.29
C LEU A 76 11.24 20.89 11.34
N PRO A 77 12.23 21.79 11.19
CA PRO A 77 12.18 22.86 10.21
C PRO A 77 11.97 22.31 8.79
N LEU A 78 11.17 23.00 7.97
CA LEU A 78 10.98 22.56 6.58
C LEU A 78 12.30 22.67 5.81
N GLN A 79 12.53 21.69 4.93
CA GLN A 79 13.69 21.68 4.03
C GLN A 79 13.22 21.70 2.58
N GLY A 80 12.21 22.53 2.29
CA GLY A 80 11.53 22.59 1.00
C GLY A 80 10.29 21.69 0.94
N ASP A 81 9.91 21.29 -0.28
CA ASP A 81 8.78 20.40 -0.53
C ASP A 81 9.25 18.94 -0.61
N LYS A 82 9.58 18.36 0.56
CA LYS A 82 10.08 16.98 0.67
C LYS A 82 9.04 16.03 1.27
N ILE A 83 9.19 14.75 0.94
CA ILE A 83 8.51 13.66 1.63
C ILE A 83 9.46 13.10 2.71
N ILE A 84 8.98 13.08 3.95
CA ILE A 84 9.62 12.38 5.06
C ILE A 84 9.39 10.88 4.83
N ALA A 85 10.45 10.17 4.50
CA ALA A 85 10.41 8.72 4.30
C ALA A 85 10.23 7.99 5.62
N GLY A 86 10.95 8.43 6.66
CA GLY A 86 10.82 7.84 7.98
C GLY A 86 11.61 8.57 9.06
N ILE A 87 11.43 8.10 10.28
CA ILE A 87 12.13 8.58 11.48
C ILE A 87 12.75 7.41 12.24
N GLN A 88 13.87 7.68 12.90
CA GLN A 88 14.51 6.75 13.82
C GLN A 88 14.86 7.50 15.11
N PRO A 89 14.05 7.38 16.17
CA PRO A 89 14.49 7.78 17.49
C PRO A 89 15.77 7.01 17.88
N GLU A 90 16.67 7.66 18.60
CA GLU A 90 17.98 7.09 18.96
C GLU A 90 17.83 5.75 19.68
N ASN A 91 18.56 4.73 19.20
CA ASN A 91 18.51 3.33 19.66
C ASN A 91 17.15 2.62 19.45
N GLU A 92 16.25 3.19 18.64
CA GLU A 92 14.95 2.59 18.31
C GLU A 92 14.87 2.08 16.87
N ASP A 93 13.81 1.31 16.62
CA ASP A 93 13.46 0.83 15.29
C ASP A 93 13.05 2.01 14.37
N TYR A 94 13.40 1.87 13.09
CA TYR A 94 13.04 2.83 12.05
C TYR A 94 11.54 2.75 11.73
N ILE A 95 10.87 3.91 11.68
CA ILE A 95 9.43 4.02 11.41
C ILE A 95 9.24 4.69 10.06
N LEU A 96 8.64 3.97 9.12
CA LEU A 96 8.27 4.49 7.79
C LEU A 96 7.03 5.41 7.89
N LEU A 97 7.15 6.62 7.37
CA LEU A 97 6.10 7.64 7.46
C LEU A 97 5.40 7.89 6.12
N GLY A 98 6.15 8.20 5.06
CA GLY A 98 5.57 8.51 3.76
C GLY A 98 4.71 9.78 3.77
N ARG A 99 5.20 10.86 4.42
CA ARG A 99 4.42 12.08 4.68
C ARG A 99 5.09 13.33 4.13
N LYS A 100 4.31 14.23 3.54
CA LYS A 100 4.79 15.54 3.08
C LYS A 100 5.20 16.42 4.27
N GLN A 101 6.30 17.13 4.11
CA GLN A 101 6.74 18.16 5.06
C GLN A 101 5.69 19.28 5.20
N GLY A 102 5.62 19.89 6.39
CA GLY A 102 4.66 20.96 6.71
C GLY A 102 3.38 20.48 7.37
N GLU A 103 3.12 19.17 7.38
CA GLU A 103 1.97 18.59 8.08
C GLU A 103 2.32 18.17 9.51
N THR A 104 1.30 18.04 10.36
CA THR A 104 1.44 17.36 11.64
C THR A 104 1.32 15.85 11.44
N ILE A 105 2.25 15.10 12.04
CA ILE A 105 2.29 13.64 12.00
C ILE A 105 2.06 13.14 13.41
N ASN A 106 0.98 12.37 13.60
CA ASN A 106 0.64 11.78 14.89
C ASN A 106 0.81 10.27 14.82
N LEU A 107 1.60 9.71 15.72
CA LEU A 107 1.89 8.27 15.79
C LEU A 107 1.60 7.80 17.21
N ASN A 108 0.87 6.70 17.38
CA ASN A 108 0.80 6.06 18.70
C ASN A 108 2.05 5.19 18.88
N TYR A 109 2.95 5.63 19.75
CA TYR A 109 4.23 4.98 19.98
C TYR A 109 4.35 4.66 21.46
N HIS A 110 4.27 3.38 21.80
CA HIS A 110 4.23 2.92 23.18
C HIS A 110 5.16 1.72 23.35
N ASN A 111 5.92 1.68 24.45
CA ASN A 111 6.91 0.64 24.71
C ASN A 111 7.84 0.35 23.52
N ARG A 112 8.33 1.42 22.88
CA ARG A 112 9.28 1.35 21.76
C ARG A 112 8.69 0.73 20.49
N GLN A 113 7.37 0.60 20.40
CA GLN A 113 6.67 0.01 19.26
C GLN A 113 5.58 0.95 18.75
N LEU A 114 5.44 1.00 17.42
CA LEU A 114 4.29 1.64 16.79
C LEU A 114 3.04 0.76 17.03
N GLN A 115 1.95 1.40 17.41
CA GLN A 115 0.65 0.79 17.59
C GLN A 115 -0.41 1.59 16.82
N PHE A 116 -1.59 1.01 16.63
CA PHE A 116 -2.73 1.79 16.16
C PHE A 116 -3.06 2.90 17.15
N ARG A 117 -3.43 4.07 16.63
CA ARG A 117 -4.05 5.12 17.43
C ARG A 117 -5.42 4.71 17.95
N ILE A 118 -5.87 5.40 18.99
CA ILE A 118 -7.19 5.19 19.59
C ILE A 118 -8.27 5.41 18.51
N PRO A 119 -9.21 4.47 18.32
CA PRO A 119 -10.30 4.66 17.38
C PRO A 119 -11.14 5.90 17.71
N ILE A 120 -11.48 6.69 16.69
CA ILE A 120 -12.40 7.83 16.81
C ILE A 120 -13.75 7.38 16.24
N ASN A 121 -14.77 7.31 17.09
CA ASN A 121 -16.10 6.77 16.72
C ASN A 121 -16.02 5.34 16.14
N GLY A 122 -15.16 4.49 16.73
CA GLY A 122 -14.98 3.09 16.30
C GLY A 122 -14.14 2.91 15.04
N VAL A 123 -13.55 3.97 14.48
CA VAL A 123 -12.70 3.91 13.28
C VAL A 123 -11.26 4.30 13.63
N ILE A 124 -10.32 3.41 13.31
CA ILE A 124 -8.88 3.62 13.52
C ILE A 124 -8.35 4.58 12.43
N PRO A 125 -7.76 5.72 12.80
CA PRO A 125 -7.13 6.61 11.83
C PRO A 125 -5.77 6.06 11.38
N ILE A 126 -5.48 6.20 10.09
CA ILE A 126 -4.23 5.82 9.44
C ILE A 126 -3.61 7.08 8.85
N GLY A 127 -2.42 7.46 9.34
CA GLY A 127 -1.75 8.71 8.99
C GLY A 127 -0.28 8.51 8.60
N SER A 128 0.18 7.28 8.47
CA SER A 128 1.54 6.96 8.04
C SER A 128 1.57 5.64 7.29
N TYR A 129 2.61 5.46 6.48
CA TYR A 129 2.90 4.18 5.83
C TYR A 129 2.96 3.03 6.83
N ALA A 130 3.67 3.21 7.95
CA ALA A 130 3.79 2.17 8.96
C ALA A 130 2.45 1.81 9.63
N GLU A 131 1.59 2.80 9.94
CA GLU A 131 0.23 2.50 10.44
C GLU A 131 -0.61 1.74 9.39
N PHE A 132 -0.45 2.06 8.10
CA PHE A 132 -1.13 1.35 7.02
C PHE A 132 -0.71 -0.13 6.97
N GLN A 133 0.58 -0.44 7.18
CA GLN A 133 1.07 -1.82 7.24
C GLN A 133 0.54 -2.59 8.45
N LEU A 134 0.28 -1.92 9.57
CA LEU A 134 -0.25 -2.56 10.77
C LEU A 134 -1.64 -3.19 10.54
N ILE A 135 -2.38 -2.79 9.51
CA ILE A 135 -3.73 -3.35 9.20
C ILE A 135 -3.71 -4.88 9.15
N ASN A 136 -2.65 -5.46 8.63
CA ASN A 136 -2.48 -6.92 8.56
C ASN A 136 -2.41 -7.61 9.93
N THR A 137 -2.22 -6.89 11.03
CA THR A 137 -2.23 -7.46 12.38
C THR A 137 -3.61 -7.39 13.05
N ALA A 138 -4.60 -6.68 12.49
CA ALA A 138 -5.91 -6.48 13.13
C ALA A 138 -7.07 -6.30 12.13
N LEU A 139 -7.16 -7.17 11.13
CA LEU A 139 -8.01 -7.06 9.94
C LEU A 139 -9.53 -6.82 10.16
N ASN A 140 -10.10 -7.16 11.31
CA ASN A 140 -11.55 -7.03 11.61
C ASN A 140 -12.00 -5.63 12.06
N ASN A 141 -11.13 -4.63 11.95
CA ASN A 141 -11.46 -3.25 12.34
C ASN A 141 -11.92 -2.40 11.16
N SER A 142 -12.48 -1.24 11.49
CA SER A 142 -12.71 -0.17 10.52
C SER A 142 -11.57 0.83 10.57
N TYR A 143 -11.11 1.24 9.39
CA TYR A 143 -9.98 2.14 9.21
C TYR A 143 -10.36 3.32 8.34
N LYS A 144 -9.74 4.47 8.59
CA LYS A 144 -9.81 5.61 7.69
C LYS A 144 -8.46 6.25 7.47
N LEU A 145 -8.20 6.64 6.24
CA LEU A 145 -7.06 7.48 5.91
C LEU A 145 -7.35 8.91 6.38
N GLU A 146 -6.38 9.58 7.01
CA GLU A 146 -6.56 10.96 7.52
C GLU A 146 -5.74 12.02 6.75
N THR A 147 -4.90 11.56 5.83
CA THR A 147 -3.99 12.40 5.06
C THR A 147 -3.50 11.64 3.82
N ASN A 148 -2.91 12.35 2.88
CA ASN A 148 -2.25 11.73 1.73
C ASN A 148 -0.99 10.99 2.19
N LEU A 149 -0.76 9.82 1.59
CA LEU A 149 0.42 9.00 1.86
C LEU A 149 1.23 8.79 0.59
N ASP A 150 2.54 8.83 0.75
CA ASP A 150 3.49 8.40 -0.26
C ASP A 150 4.07 7.04 0.16
N PHE A 151 3.93 6.03 -0.68
CA PHE A 151 4.46 4.69 -0.42
C PHE A 151 5.92 4.54 -0.83
N MET A 152 6.54 5.64 -1.30
CA MET A 152 7.96 5.80 -1.54
C MET A 152 8.53 4.79 -2.54
N ASN A 153 7.66 4.22 -3.40
CA ASN A 153 7.99 3.16 -4.33
C ASN A 153 8.61 1.91 -3.64
N LEU A 154 8.32 1.72 -2.35
CA LEU A 154 8.70 0.54 -1.60
C LEU A 154 7.77 -0.61 -1.95
N GLU A 155 8.33 -1.83 -2.00
CA GLU A 155 7.53 -3.03 -2.20
C GLU A 155 6.52 -3.16 -1.06
N TRP A 156 5.25 -3.22 -1.44
CA TRP A 156 4.13 -3.21 -0.52
C TRP A 156 3.46 -4.57 -0.46
N THR A 157 3.21 -5.04 0.77
CA THR A 157 2.46 -6.27 1.02
C THR A 157 0.96 -6.00 1.00
N PRO A 158 0.18 -6.72 0.18
CA PRO A 158 -1.29 -6.69 0.21
C PRO A 158 -1.89 -6.74 1.62
N ILE A 159 -2.91 -5.91 1.86
CA ILE A 159 -3.74 -5.95 3.08
C ILE A 159 -5.05 -6.69 2.83
N GLY A 160 -5.54 -7.38 3.86
CA GLY A 160 -6.79 -8.13 3.81
C GLY A 160 -6.58 -9.64 3.66
N THR A 161 -7.57 -10.42 4.12
CA THR A 161 -7.61 -11.89 4.00
C THR A 161 -9.05 -12.32 3.69
N ILE A 162 -9.23 -13.41 2.93
CA ILE A 162 -10.57 -13.92 2.61
C ILE A 162 -11.33 -14.29 3.90
N GLY A 163 -12.62 -14.00 3.91
CA GLY A 163 -13.52 -14.27 5.04
C GLY A 163 -13.32 -13.33 6.23
N THR A 164 -12.40 -12.36 6.12
CA THR A 164 -12.13 -11.36 7.16
C THR A 164 -12.56 -9.99 6.67
N ALA A 165 -13.53 -9.39 7.36
CA ALA A 165 -14.12 -8.12 6.97
C ALA A 165 -13.12 -6.97 7.18
N LEU A 166 -12.61 -6.40 6.09
CA LEU A 166 -11.85 -5.15 6.12
C LEU A 166 -12.74 -3.99 5.68
N ASN A 167 -12.95 -3.01 6.56
CA ASN A 167 -13.62 -1.76 6.20
C ASN A 167 -12.59 -0.62 6.17
N PHE A 168 -12.31 -0.10 4.99
CA PHE A 168 -11.33 0.96 4.79
C PHE A 168 -11.93 2.12 4.00
N ASP A 169 -11.91 3.32 4.60
CA ASP A 169 -12.34 4.56 3.95
C ASP A 169 -11.14 5.48 3.70
N GLY A 170 -10.84 5.74 2.44
CA GLY A 170 -9.79 6.66 2.03
C GLY A 170 -10.10 8.12 2.32
N GLN A 171 -11.36 8.48 2.61
CA GLN A 171 -11.78 9.86 2.86
C GLN A 171 -11.36 10.85 1.74
N ASN A 172 -11.21 10.34 0.51
CA ASN A 172 -10.67 11.04 -0.66
C ASN A 172 -9.21 11.49 -0.56
N HIS A 173 -8.47 10.97 0.43
CA HIS A 173 -7.01 11.10 0.46
C HIS A 173 -6.35 10.20 -0.58
N GLU A 174 -5.13 10.58 -0.94
CA GLU A 174 -4.37 9.96 -2.02
C GLU A 174 -3.26 9.07 -1.49
N ILE A 175 -3.07 7.92 -2.15
CA ILE A 175 -1.90 7.06 -2.03
C ILE A 175 -1.07 7.22 -3.31
N SER A 176 0.18 7.63 -3.16
CA SER A 176 1.13 7.80 -4.28
C SER A 176 2.26 6.79 -4.21
N ASN A 177 2.87 6.51 -5.37
CA ASN A 177 4.04 5.64 -5.52
C ASN A 177 3.83 4.24 -4.93
N LEU A 178 2.61 3.69 -5.08
CA LEU A 178 2.30 2.32 -4.69
C LEU A 178 3.09 1.34 -5.57
N LYS A 179 3.80 0.41 -4.95
CA LYS A 179 4.48 -0.66 -5.68
C LYS A 179 4.09 -2.01 -5.11
N ILE A 180 3.46 -2.83 -5.94
CA ILE A 180 3.10 -4.22 -5.60
C ILE A 180 3.68 -5.09 -6.70
N SER A 181 4.60 -5.97 -6.36
CA SER A 181 5.07 -7.06 -7.21
C SER A 181 4.89 -8.42 -6.53
N THR A 182 4.49 -8.44 -5.26
CA THR A 182 4.19 -9.68 -4.54
C THR A 182 2.69 -9.98 -4.57
N ALA A 183 2.36 -11.26 -4.81
CA ALA A 183 1.01 -11.76 -4.72
C ALA A 183 0.83 -12.56 -3.42
N THR A 184 -0.35 -12.42 -2.81
CA THR A 184 -0.72 -13.22 -1.63
C THR A 184 -1.45 -14.47 -2.08
N ILE A 185 -0.94 -15.65 -1.71
CA ILE A 185 -1.66 -16.92 -1.89
C ILE A 185 -2.91 -16.86 -1.03
N PHE A 186 -4.08 -17.00 -1.63
CA PHE A 186 -5.36 -16.85 -0.92
C PHE A 186 -6.15 -18.13 -0.77
N PHE A 187 -5.98 -19.09 -1.68
CA PHE A 187 -6.67 -20.37 -1.65
C PHE A 187 -5.80 -21.44 -2.27
N THR A 188 -5.85 -22.64 -1.72
CA THR A 188 -5.24 -23.82 -2.32
C THR A 188 -6.28 -24.93 -2.36
N ASN A 189 -6.63 -25.39 -3.55
CA ASN A 189 -7.41 -26.59 -3.76
C ASN A 189 -6.62 -27.63 -4.54
N GLN A 190 -7.06 -28.87 -4.45
CA GLN A 190 -6.60 -29.92 -5.35
C GLN A 190 -7.67 -30.17 -6.40
N CYS A 191 -7.25 -30.28 -7.65
CA CYS A 191 -8.07 -30.75 -8.74
C CYS A 191 -7.49 -32.08 -9.23
N THR A 192 -8.35 -33.07 -9.38
CA THR A 192 -8.00 -34.36 -9.97
C THR A 192 -8.78 -34.53 -11.26
N TYR A 193 -8.09 -34.77 -12.37
CA TYR A 193 -8.72 -35.16 -13.63
C TYR A 193 -8.19 -36.53 -14.08
N THR A 194 -9.04 -37.30 -14.77
CA THR A 194 -8.69 -38.62 -15.29
C THR A 194 -8.76 -38.57 -16.81
N ASP A 195 -7.67 -38.94 -17.48
CA ASP A 195 -7.62 -39.13 -18.93
C ASP A 195 -7.22 -40.58 -19.28
N ALA A 196 -6.99 -40.85 -20.58
CA ALA A 196 -6.58 -42.17 -21.05
C ALA A 196 -5.23 -42.65 -20.46
N ASN A 197 -4.41 -41.74 -19.92
CA ASN A 197 -3.11 -42.02 -19.34
C ASN A 197 -3.16 -42.16 -17.80
N GLY A 198 -4.32 -41.93 -17.17
CA GLY A 198 -4.52 -42.12 -15.73
C GLY A 198 -5.10 -40.90 -15.02
N SER A 199 -5.05 -40.95 -13.69
CA SER A 199 -5.52 -39.87 -12.82
C SER A 199 -4.36 -38.93 -12.47
N HIS A 200 -4.57 -37.64 -12.71
CA HIS A 200 -3.59 -36.57 -12.49
C HIS A 200 -4.14 -35.59 -11.45
N THR A 201 -3.37 -35.33 -10.39
CA THR A 201 -3.76 -34.40 -9.31
C THR A 201 -2.85 -33.18 -9.31
N TYR A 202 -3.46 -32.00 -9.38
CA TYR A 202 -2.78 -30.70 -9.36
C TYR A 202 -3.19 -29.94 -8.11
N SER A 203 -2.23 -29.29 -7.46
CA SER A 203 -2.52 -28.26 -6.47
C SER A 203 -2.70 -26.93 -7.19
N ASN A 204 -3.92 -26.42 -7.22
CA ASN A 204 -4.22 -25.10 -7.75
C ASN A 204 -4.12 -24.09 -6.60
N ARG A 205 -3.31 -23.05 -6.83
CA ARG A 205 -3.09 -21.95 -5.89
C ARG A 205 -3.62 -20.70 -6.52
N SER A 206 -4.48 -20.01 -5.80
CA SER A 206 -5.07 -18.77 -6.29
C SER A 206 -4.36 -17.59 -5.63
N TYR A 207 -4.13 -16.51 -6.40
CA TYR A 207 -3.31 -15.36 -6.02
C TYR A 207 -4.08 -14.02 -6.06
N LEU A 208 -3.97 -13.20 -5.01
CA LEU A 208 -4.52 -11.83 -4.98
C LEU A 208 -3.37 -10.83 -5.00
N THR A 209 -3.51 -9.82 -5.86
CA THR A 209 -2.57 -8.70 -5.94
C THR A 209 -3.36 -7.40 -5.93
N GLY A 210 -3.17 -6.56 -4.90
CA GLY A 210 -3.89 -5.29 -4.75
C GLY A 210 -4.27 -4.94 -3.31
N LEU A 211 -4.97 -3.81 -3.14
CA LEU A 211 -5.67 -3.51 -1.88
C LEU A 211 -6.96 -4.33 -1.85
N PHE A 212 -7.10 -5.21 -0.85
CA PHE A 212 -8.14 -6.24 -0.86
C PHE A 212 -9.14 -6.09 0.28
N ALA A 213 -10.43 -6.16 -0.04
CA ALA A 213 -11.50 -6.34 0.96
C ALA A 213 -12.31 -7.61 0.68
N SER A 214 -12.28 -8.55 1.64
CA SER A 214 -13.24 -9.65 1.68
C SER A 214 -14.39 -9.28 2.60
N VAL A 215 -15.64 -9.48 2.18
CA VAL A 215 -16.86 -9.28 2.99
C VAL A 215 -16.98 -7.92 3.72
N GLY A 216 -16.17 -6.94 3.33
CA GLY A 216 -16.06 -5.61 3.91
C GLY A 216 -16.22 -4.51 2.86
N SER A 217 -15.56 -3.37 3.04
CA SER A 217 -15.68 -2.23 2.13
C SER A 217 -14.36 -1.50 1.89
N LEU A 218 -14.12 -1.09 0.64
CA LEU A 218 -13.11 -0.11 0.25
C LEU A 218 -13.84 1.11 -0.32
N LYS A 219 -13.69 2.27 0.32
CA LYS A 219 -14.44 3.48 -0.06
C LYS A 219 -13.54 4.69 -0.23
N ASN A 220 -13.90 5.59 -1.15
CA ASN A 220 -13.31 6.92 -1.30
C ASN A 220 -11.76 6.91 -1.35
N LEU A 221 -11.18 5.89 -1.97
CA LEU A 221 -9.73 5.71 -2.08
C LEU A 221 -9.24 6.22 -3.42
N ILE A 222 -8.11 6.94 -3.42
CA ILE A 222 -7.45 7.40 -4.64
C ILE A 222 -6.03 6.86 -4.66
N ILE A 223 -5.74 5.94 -5.57
CA ILE A 223 -4.35 5.57 -5.89
C ILE A 223 -3.89 6.50 -7.00
N ARG A 224 -3.09 7.51 -6.66
CA ARG A 224 -2.65 8.59 -7.55
C ARG A 224 -1.51 8.19 -8.48
N SER A 225 -0.64 7.29 -8.05
CA SER A 225 0.44 6.75 -8.88
C SER A 225 0.94 5.42 -8.32
N GLY A 226 1.54 4.61 -9.18
CA GLY A 226 2.13 3.34 -8.80
C GLY A 226 2.18 2.31 -9.92
N SER A 227 2.66 1.12 -9.56
CA SER A 227 2.67 -0.07 -10.40
C SER A 227 2.23 -1.28 -9.59
N ILE A 228 1.23 -2.00 -10.07
CA ILE A 228 0.81 -3.30 -9.57
C ILE A 228 1.20 -4.33 -10.63
N THR A 229 2.00 -5.33 -10.26
CA THR A 229 2.42 -6.42 -11.14
C THR A 229 2.01 -7.74 -10.52
N ALA A 230 1.22 -8.51 -11.24
CA ALA A 230 0.93 -9.89 -10.88
C ALA A 230 2.20 -10.73 -11.02
N ILE A 231 2.42 -11.62 -10.06
CA ILE A 231 3.40 -12.71 -10.20
C ILE A 231 2.67 -13.99 -9.82
N SER A 232 2.18 -14.76 -10.80
CA SER A 232 1.78 -16.15 -10.60
C SER A 232 3.00 -17.02 -10.93
N THR A 233 3.59 -17.65 -9.92
CA THR A 233 4.69 -18.61 -10.14
C THR A 233 4.18 -19.99 -10.51
N TYR A 234 2.90 -20.28 -10.24
CA TYR A 234 2.27 -21.58 -10.45
C TYR A 234 0.82 -21.35 -10.82
N GLY A 235 0.48 -21.75 -12.05
CA GLY A 235 -0.70 -21.29 -12.78
C GLY A 235 -2.05 -21.42 -12.07
N HIS A 236 -2.94 -20.56 -12.56
CA HIS A 236 -4.40 -20.52 -12.44
C HIS A 236 -4.96 -19.74 -11.23
N ASN A 237 -5.99 -18.92 -11.52
CA ASN A 237 -6.86 -18.21 -10.57
C ASN A 237 -6.23 -16.97 -9.88
N SER A 238 -5.58 -16.10 -10.62
CA SER A 238 -5.14 -14.80 -10.11
C SER A 238 -6.23 -13.73 -10.22
N MET A 239 -6.33 -12.86 -9.23
CA MET A 239 -7.04 -11.58 -9.34
C MET A 239 -6.05 -10.46 -9.04
N THR A 240 -5.72 -9.68 -10.07
CA THR A 240 -4.78 -8.57 -9.99
C THR A 240 -5.47 -7.26 -10.28
N GLY A 241 -5.41 -6.32 -9.34
CA GLY A 241 -5.82 -4.94 -9.56
C GLY A 241 -5.38 -3.98 -8.48
N ALA A 242 -5.63 -2.70 -8.68
CA ALA A 242 -5.31 -1.69 -7.67
C ALA A 242 -6.22 -1.84 -6.44
N PHE A 243 -7.51 -2.12 -6.69
CA PHE A 243 -8.49 -2.50 -5.68
C PHE A 243 -9.13 -3.83 -6.06
N VAL A 244 -9.25 -4.74 -5.10
CA VAL A 244 -9.83 -6.07 -5.28
C VAL A 244 -10.86 -6.36 -4.19
N GLY A 245 -12.03 -6.87 -4.56
CA GLY A 245 -13.13 -7.18 -3.65
C GLY A 245 -13.60 -8.63 -3.80
N TRP A 246 -13.86 -9.31 -2.68
CA TRP A 246 -14.55 -10.60 -2.66
C TRP A 246 -15.70 -10.61 -1.67
N GLY A 247 -16.95 -10.71 -2.13
CA GLY A 247 -18.12 -10.68 -1.24
C GLY A 247 -18.36 -9.32 -0.58
N GLY A 248 -17.68 -8.26 -1.03
CA GLY A 248 -17.65 -6.94 -0.38
C GLY A 248 -18.09 -5.79 -1.29
N TYR A 249 -17.72 -4.57 -0.92
CA TYR A 249 -18.09 -3.34 -1.63
C TYR A 249 -16.87 -2.50 -1.97
N ILE A 250 -16.77 -2.05 -3.21
CA ILE A 250 -15.79 -1.04 -3.64
C ILE A 250 -16.57 0.16 -4.16
N GLU A 251 -16.36 1.34 -3.56
CA GLU A 251 -17.19 2.51 -3.85
C GLU A 251 -16.38 3.80 -3.92
N ASN A 252 -16.64 4.63 -4.93
CA ASN A 252 -15.99 5.94 -5.11
C ASN A 252 -14.45 5.87 -5.19
N CYS A 253 -13.90 4.78 -5.70
CA CYS A 253 -12.45 4.60 -5.80
C CYS A 253 -11.90 5.07 -7.14
N LYS A 254 -10.69 5.64 -7.15
CA LYS A 254 -9.98 6.06 -8.37
C LYS A 254 -8.61 5.41 -8.44
N ASN A 255 -8.31 4.77 -9.56
CA ASN A 255 -7.00 4.18 -9.82
C ASN A 255 -6.27 4.92 -10.94
N TYR A 256 -5.06 5.40 -10.69
CA TYR A 256 -4.14 5.94 -11.69
C TYR A 256 -2.86 5.09 -11.83
N ALA A 257 -2.69 4.07 -10.98
CA ALA A 257 -1.55 3.16 -11.08
C ALA A 257 -1.73 2.18 -12.25
N ASN A 258 -0.62 1.86 -12.90
CA ASN A 258 -0.62 0.84 -13.95
C ASN A 258 -0.76 -0.55 -13.32
N VAL A 259 -1.58 -1.39 -13.93
CA VAL A 259 -1.77 -2.78 -13.55
C VAL A 259 -1.21 -3.66 -14.66
N ASN A 260 -0.16 -4.40 -14.34
CA ASN A 260 0.39 -5.42 -15.20
C ASN A 260 -0.05 -6.79 -14.66
N GLY A 261 -0.95 -7.47 -15.36
CA GLY A 261 -1.32 -8.83 -15.00
C GLY A 261 -0.25 -9.84 -15.41
N ASP A 262 -0.55 -11.10 -15.15
CA ASP A 262 0.30 -12.20 -15.55
C ASP A 262 -0.27 -12.82 -16.83
N GLU A 263 0.62 -13.28 -17.72
CA GLU A 263 0.24 -14.16 -18.82
C GLU A 263 0.49 -15.59 -18.35
N PRO A 264 -0.49 -16.26 -17.71
CA PRO A 264 -0.30 -17.65 -17.35
C PRO A 264 -0.03 -18.45 -18.63
N PRO A 265 0.89 -19.42 -18.61
CA PRO A 265 0.96 -20.41 -19.68
C PRO A 265 -0.44 -21.04 -19.77
N HIS A 266 -1.07 -20.93 -20.95
CA HIS A 266 -2.35 -21.54 -21.27
C HIS A 266 -2.21 -23.05 -21.39
N ASP A 267 -1.72 -23.70 -20.34
CA ASP A 267 -1.70 -25.14 -20.32
C ASP A 267 -3.11 -25.59 -19.97
N ASN A 268 -3.75 -26.14 -21.00
CA ASN A 268 -5.11 -26.63 -21.06
C ASN A 268 -5.27 -27.92 -20.21
N PHE A 269 -4.78 -27.90 -18.97
CA PHE A 269 -4.95 -29.03 -18.05
C PHE A 269 -6.44 -29.17 -17.76
N GLY A 270 -6.98 -30.37 -17.98
CA GLY A 270 -8.42 -30.72 -18.02
C GLY A 270 -9.25 -30.46 -16.75
N CYS A 271 -8.80 -29.59 -15.85
CA CYS A 271 -9.61 -28.98 -14.81
C CYS A 271 -10.50 -27.90 -15.44
N SER A 272 -11.67 -28.32 -15.95
CA SER A 272 -12.74 -27.44 -16.47
C SER A 272 -13.23 -26.38 -15.47
N ASN A 273 -12.75 -26.44 -14.23
CA ASN A 273 -13.13 -25.58 -13.11
C ASN A 273 -11.98 -24.63 -12.72
N ALA A 274 -10.84 -24.65 -13.45
CA ALA A 274 -9.76 -23.69 -13.24
C ALA A 274 -10.34 -22.29 -13.49
N TYR A 275 -10.39 -21.52 -12.41
CA TYR A 275 -10.90 -20.17 -12.41
C TYR A 275 -10.01 -19.33 -13.32
N SER A 276 -10.64 -18.47 -14.11
CA SER A 276 -9.94 -17.56 -15.00
C SER A 276 -8.98 -16.69 -14.19
N ASP A 277 -7.80 -16.43 -14.74
CA ASP A 277 -7.00 -15.29 -14.32
C ASP A 277 -7.75 -14.02 -14.71
N TYR A 278 -7.81 -13.06 -13.79
CA TYR A 278 -8.49 -11.78 -13.98
C TYR A 278 -7.50 -10.66 -13.66
N THR A 279 -7.37 -9.75 -14.60
CA THR A 279 -6.56 -8.54 -14.42
C THR A 279 -7.41 -7.33 -14.71
N GLY A 280 -7.38 -6.35 -13.81
CA GLY A 280 -8.11 -5.12 -13.99
C GLY A 280 -7.66 -3.99 -13.09
N GLY A 281 -8.11 -2.77 -13.38
CA GLY A 281 -7.81 -1.62 -12.55
C GLY A 281 -8.48 -1.73 -11.19
N ILE A 282 -9.76 -2.09 -11.19
CA ILE A 282 -10.63 -2.18 -10.01
C ILE A 282 -11.53 -3.41 -10.17
N MET A 283 -11.41 -4.42 -9.33
CA MET A 283 -12.10 -5.69 -9.55
C MET A 283 -12.93 -6.16 -8.35
N GLY A 284 -14.12 -6.66 -8.64
CA GLY A 284 -15.01 -7.31 -7.69
C GLY A 284 -15.37 -8.72 -8.15
N ARG A 285 -15.24 -9.68 -7.25
CA ARG A 285 -15.85 -11.01 -7.35
C ARG A 285 -16.92 -11.13 -6.29
N GLU A 286 -18.14 -11.48 -6.67
CA GLU A 286 -19.27 -11.53 -5.74
C GLU A 286 -19.42 -10.21 -4.94
N SER A 287 -18.96 -9.10 -5.55
CA SER A 287 -18.78 -7.81 -4.87
C SER A 287 -19.47 -6.71 -5.66
N SER A 288 -19.93 -5.68 -4.96
CA SER A 288 -20.50 -4.50 -5.62
C SER A 288 -19.41 -3.45 -5.83
N VAL A 289 -19.02 -3.20 -7.09
CA VAL A 289 -18.20 -2.05 -7.48
C VAL A 289 -19.09 -0.94 -8.02
N LYS A 290 -18.98 0.28 -7.47
CA LYS A 290 -19.82 1.44 -7.83
C LYS A 290 -19.02 2.74 -7.83
N ASN A 291 -19.37 3.66 -8.74
CA ASN A 291 -18.78 5.01 -8.84
C ASN A 291 -17.24 5.03 -8.90
N CYS A 292 -16.64 3.98 -9.45
CA CYS A 292 -15.20 3.81 -9.51
C CYS A 292 -14.65 4.26 -10.86
N ILE A 293 -13.44 4.82 -10.88
CA ILE A 293 -12.81 5.29 -12.11
C ILE A 293 -11.40 4.73 -12.25
N ASN A 294 -11.11 4.07 -13.37
CA ASN A 294 -9.77 3.63 -13.72
C ASN A 294 -9.16 4.54 -14.79
N TYR A 295 -7.98 5.09 -14.52
CA TYR A 295 -7.14 5.86 -15.45
C TYR A 295 -5.85 5.12 -15.80
N GLY A 296 -5.36 4.26 -14.91
CA GLY A 296 -4.13 3.51 -15.12
C GLY A 296 -4.26 2.49 -16.25
N ASN A 297 -3.15 2.26 -16.96
CA ASN A 297 -3.13 1.27 -18.04
C ASN A 297 -3.17 -0.14 -17.46
N ILE A 298 -3.84 -1.04 -18.18
CA ILE A 298 -3.95 -2.46 -17.83
C ILE A 298 -3.30 -3.24 -18.96
N THR A 299 -2.18 -3.89 -18.66
CA THR A 299 -1.38 -4.65 -19.64
C THR A 299 -1.18 -6.08 -19.17
N ASN A 300 -1.00 -7.00 -20.10
CA ASN A 300 -0.66 -8.43 -19.89
C ASN A 300 -1.68 -9.15 -18.99
N GLY A 301 -2.42 -10.10 -19.54
CA GLY A 301 -3.46 -10.78 -18.79
C GLY A 301 -4.46 -11.48 -19.68
N CYS A 302 -4.86 -12.67 -19.25
CA CYS A 302 -6.06 -13.33 -19.75
C CYS A 302 -7.26 -12.75 -18.98
N GLY A 303 -8.43 -12.58 -19.63
CA GLY A 303 -9.63 -12.08 -18.95
C GLY A 303 -9.49 -10.64 -18.41
N ILE A 304 -8.96 -9.73 -19.25
CA ILE A 304 -8.80 -8.32 -18.88
C ILE A 304 -10.15 -7.61 -18.77
N THR A 305 -10.37 -7.00 -17.62
CA THR A 305 -11.49 -6.08 -17.37
C THR A 305 -11.00 -4.78 -16.78
N THR A 306 -11.64 -3.67 -17.09
CA THR A 306 -11.24 -2.37 -16.54
C THR A 306 -11.78 -2.18 -15.13
N ILE A 307 -13.09 -2.43 -15.00
CA ILE A 307 -13.87 -2.45 -13.77
C ILE A 307 -14.89 -3.58 -13.88
N SER A 308 -14.97 -4.48 -12.88
CA SER A 308 -15.98 -5.55 -12.87
C SER A 308 -16.62 -5.79 -11.50
N ASN A 309 -17.92 -6.12 -11.48
CA ASN A 309 -18.64 -6.56 -10.26
C ASN A 309 -18.68 -8.09 -10.12
N GLU A 310 -18.43 -8.79 -11.21
CA GLU A 310 -18.24 -10.22 -11.25
C GLU A 310 -16.93 -10.50 -11.97
N ALA A 311 -16.23 -11.54 -11.53
CA ALA A 311 -15.12 -12.09 -12.27
C ALA A 311 -15.72 -12.86 -13.46
N VAL A 312 -16.21 -12.13 -14.47
CA VAL A 312 -16.81 -12.70 -15.68
C VAL A 312 -15.70 -12.90 -16.70
N ARG A 313 -15.68 -14.06 -17.36
CA ARG A 313 -14.91 -14.29 -18.59
C ARG A 313 -15.45 -13.37 -19.68
N THR A 314 -15.07 -12.10 -19.67
CA THR A 314 -15.33 -11.20 -20.79
C THR A 314 -13.99 -10.80 -21.38
N VAL A 315 -13.68 -11.38 -22.53
CA VAL A 315 -12.63 -10.91 -23.42
C VAL A 315 -13.05 -9.52 -23.89
N SER A 316 -12.23 -8.51 -23.54
CA SER A 316 -12.30 -7.14 -24.03
C SER A 316 -13.71 -6.54 -24.09
N GLY A 317 -14.21 -6.06 -22.96
CA GLY A 317 -15.46 -5.32 -22.93
C GLY A 317 -15.51 -4.40 -21.73
N ASN A 318 -15.86 -3.14 -21.98
CA ASN A 318 -16.26 -2.18 -20.95
C ASN A 318 -17.61 -2.64 -20.37
N ASN A 319 -17.63 -3.77 -19.65
CA ASN A 319 -18.80 -4.23 -18.90
C ASN A 319 -18.96 -3.39 -17.62
N GLY A 320 -18.96 -2.07 -17.81
CA GLY A 320 -19.41 -1.06 -16.84
C GLY A 320 -20.93 -1.06 -16.72
N GLY A 321 -21.53 -2.25 -16.60
CA GLY A 321 -22.97 -2.44 -16.38
C GLY A 321 -23.40 -2.12 -14.95
N THR A 322 -22.63 -1.34 -14.19
CA THR A 322 -22.90 -1.06 -12.78
C THR A 322 -22.67 0.41 -12.45
N ASN A 323 -23.66 1.00 -11.77
CA ASN A 323 -23.84 2.44 -11.48
C ASN A 323 -22.53 3.24 -11.32
N GLY A 324 -22.24 4.10 -12.31
CA GLY A 324 -21.24 5.17 -12.21
C GLY A 324 -19.78 4.78 -12.44
N ASN A 325 -19.49 3.56 -12.90
CA ASN A 325 -18.11 3.12 -13.16
C ASN A 325 -17.59 3.59 -14.54
N ILE A 326 -16.35 4.10 -14.61
CA ILE A 326 -15.76 4.65 -15.84
C ILE A 326 -14.31 4.18 -16.02
N ASN A 327 -13.90 3.85 -17.25
CA ASN A 327 -12.51 3.57 -17.58
C ASN A 327 -11.97 4.54 -18.65
N TYR A 328 -10.82 5.13 -18.37
CA TYR A 328 -10.02 5.98 -19.26
C TYR A 328 -8.66 5.38 -19.62
N GLY A 329 -8.20 4.34 -18.92
CA GLY A 329 -6.93 3.67 -19.20
C GLY A 329 -6.99 2.75 -20.41
N THR A 330 -5.84 2.47 -21.03
CA THR A 330 -5.76 1.50 -22.13
C THR A 330 -5.75 0.07 -21.60
N THR A 331 -6.39 -0.86 -22.32
CA THR A 331 -6.36 -2.30 -22.03
C THR A 331 -5.69 -3.07 -23.16
N SER A 332 -4.71 -3.91 -22.85
CA SER A 332 -4.09 -4.82 -23.82
C SER A 332 -3.65 -6.12 -23.16
N GLY A 333 -4.01 -7.28 -23.73
CA GLY A 333 -3.55 -8.60 -23.28
C GLY A 333 -4.02 -9.70 -24.21
N CYS A 334 -4.01 -10.94 -23.72
CA CYS A 334 -4.24 -12.12 -24.55
C CYS A 334 -5.60 -12.05 -25.29
N PRO A 335 -5.64 -12.45 -26.57
CA PRO A 335 -6.88 -12.52 -27.34
C PRO A 335 -7.92 -13.49 -26.75
#